data_AF-A0A229P217-F1
#
_entry.id   AF-A0A229P217-F1
#
_cell.length_a   1.000
_cell.length_b   1.000
_cell.length_c   1.000
_cell.angle_alpha   90.00
_cell.angle_beta   90.00
_cell.angle_gamma   90.00
#
_symmetry.space_group_name_H-M   'P 1'
#
loop_
_entity.id
_entity.type
_entity.pdbx_description
1 polymer ?
#
loop_
_entity_poly.entity_id
_entity_poly.type
_entity_poly.pdbx_seq_one_letter_code
_entity_poly.pdbx_strand_id
1 'polypeptide(L)'
;MISIFTSEMTSAHEQWMELVRNGTISATEYYQLSIAQLELLKKACPENVAYISWQAEYYHLDGNLRRSGEQYRSVLKQDPQMELSDQEIRLIKKFCPMLHITAQECFPLMDVVAIHHPTLPLIGYHLFWADDYDYPDDFEPCDHEEIWIEYNPGEEYVTRVMSFFHSRVIQSEAAAEEARNNGQRAVIRVEWGKHGSLLKGWEGMTEPLTGVPIMDWLKKTYDHVSSGGREAAHPLKRFWPEQYTGTFEEYTDFSIPVDPLDWLEQKPLMFKTRWANAILQTSCLLYNFHPKMEWPERFYQSERNPY
;
A
#
# COMPACT_ATOMS: atom_id res chain seq x y z
N MET A 1 17.56 19.23 34.78
CA MET A 1 18.82 18.93 34.07
C MET A 1 18.53 18.09 32.82
N ILE A 2 17.88 16.92 32.95
CA ILE A 2 17.40 16.14 31.79
C ILE A 2 16.52 16.96 30.84
N SER A 3 15.65 17.84 31.36
CA SER A 3 14.75 18.69 30.57
C SER A 3 15.44 19.62 29.56
N ILE A 4 16.68 20.06 29.83
CA ILE A 4 17.44 20.92 28.92
C ILE A 4 17.95 20.07 27.76
N PHE A 5 18.57 18.93 28.06
CA PHE A 5 19.07 17.98 27.06
C PHE A 5 17.93 17.37 26.21
N THR A 6 16.73 17.18 26.78
CA THR A 6 15.58 16.73 25.99
C THR A 6 15.14 17.79 24.98
N SER A 7 15.18 19.07 25.34
CA SER A 7 14.84 20.15 24.40
C SER A 7 15.86 20.24 23.25
N GLU A 8 17.15 20.08 23.54
CA GLU A 8 18.20 20.04 22.51
C GLU A 8 17.98 18.85 21.55
N MET A 9 17.67 17.67 22.09
CA MET A 9 17.40 16.48 21.28
C MET A 9 16.12 16.60 20.44
N THR A 10 15.07 17.25 20.95
CA THR A 10 13.86 17.52 20.16
C THR A 10 14.18 18.43 18.97
N SER A 11 14.92 19.52 19.20
CA SER A 11 15.31 20.42 18.10
C SER A 11 16.25 19.73 17.10
N ALA A 12 17.19 18.90 17.57
CA ALA A 12 18.04 18.11 16.69
C ALA A 12 17.24 17.09 15.87
N HIS A 13 16.18 16.50 16.44
CA HIS A 13 15.28 15.61 15.72
C HIS A 13 14.52 16.32 14.61
N GLU A 14 13.99 17.52 14.86
CA GLU A 14 13.32 18.34 13.83
C GLU A 14 14.26 18.64 12.65
N GLN A 15 15.49 19.07 12.94
CA GLN A 15 16.53 19.30 11.93
C GLN A 15 16.87 18.02 11.16
N TRP A 16 17.00 16.89 11.86
CA TRP A 16 17.23 15.59 11.22
C TRP A 16 16.11 15.23 10.25
N MET A 17 14.85 15.43 10.64
CA MET A 17 13.70 15.14 9.77
C MET A 17 13.68 16.04 8.53
N GLU A 18 14.10 17.30 8.63
CA GLU A 18 14.27 18.16 7.46
C GLU A 18 15.37 17.64 6.51
N LEU A 19 16.49 17.17 7.06
CA LEU A 19 17.59 16.58 6.28
C LEU A 19 17.19 15.24 5.62
N VAL A 20 16.32 14.45 6.24
CA VAL A 20 15.72 13.27 5.60
C VAL A 20 14.79 13.70 4.48
N ARG A 21 13.90 14.67 4.72
CA ARG A 21 12.93 15.15 3.70
C ARG A 21 13.59 15.74 2.46
N ASN A 22 14.72 16.41 2.62
CA ASN A 22 15.46 16.98 1.49
C ASN A 22 16.46 16.00 0.84
N GLY A 23 16.54 14.75 1.33
CA GLY A 23 17.40 13.70 0.79
C GLY A 23 18.88 13.82 1.15
N THR A 24 19.26 14.73 2.06
CA THR A 24 20.65 14.80 2.56
C THR A 24 21.01 13.56 3.38
N ILE A 25 20.04 13.03 4.12
CA ILE A 25 20.16 11.76 4.84
C ILE A 25 19.41 10.70 4.05
N SER A 26 20.07 9.59 3.78
CA SER A 26 19.48 8.49 3.02
C SER A 26 18.35 7.81 3.80
N ALA A 27 17.43 7.18 3.07
CA ALA A 27 16.37 6.39 3.66
C ALA A 27 16.92 5.29 4.58
N THR A 28 17.99 4.60 4.16
CA THR A 28 18.71 3.58 4.94
C THR A 28 19.20 4.12 6.29
N GLU A 29 19.85 5.29 6.32
CA GLU A 29 20.33 5.90 7.56
C GLU A 29 19.15 6.26 8.48
N TYR A 30 18.05 6.76 7.92
CA TYR A 30 16.82 7.04 8.66
C TYR A 30 16.21 5.76 9.25
N TYR A 31 16.16 4.66 8.48
CA TYR A 31 15.64 3.38 8.94
C TYR A 31 16.47 2.82 10.10
N GLN A 32 17.80 2.87 10.01
CA GLN A 32 18.69 2.40 11.07
C GLN A 32 18.51 3.18 12.38
N LEU A 33 18.36 4.51 12.30
CA LEU A 33 18.06 5.33 13.46
C LEU A 33 16.69 4.96 14.07
N SER A 34 15.68 4.81 13.23
CA SER A 34 14.31 4.46 13.63
C SER A 34 14.26 3.11 14.33
N ILE A 35 14.97 2.10 13.79
CA ILE A 35 15.12 0.77 14.40
C ILE A 35 15.71 0.87 15.81
N ALA A 36 16.76 1.67 16.00
CA ALA A 36 17.42 1.85 17.28
C ALA A 36 16.52 2.54 18.32
N GLN A 37 15.77 3.56 17.90
CA GLN A 37 14.79 4.23 18.75
C GLN A 37 13.66 3.28 19.15
N LEU A 38 13.14 2.50 18.22
CA LEU A 38 12.08 1.51 18.48
C LEU A 38 12.55 0.40 19.41
N GLU A 39 13.83 0.02 19.39
CA GLU A 39 14.37 -0.95 20.35
C GLU A 39 14.30 -0.42 21.80
N LEU A 40 14.59 0.87 22.00
CA LEU A 40 14.44 1.51 23.32
C LEU A 40 12.97 1.59 23.74
N LEU A 41 12.07 1.95 22.81
CA LEU A 41 10.63 2.04 23.08
C LEU A 41 10.02 0.68 23.41
N LYS A 42 10.37 -0.39 22.68
CA LYS A 42 9.95 -1.76 22.99
C LYS A 42 10.41 -2.20 24.38
N LYS A 43 11.63 -1.81 24.80
CA LYS A 43 12.14 -2.12 26.14
C LYS A 43 11.40 -1.36 27.23
N ALA A 44 11.04 -0.10 26.98
CA ALA A 44 10.35 0.76 27.94
C ALA A 44 8.84 0.46 28.05
N CYS A 45 8.21 0.08 26.94
CA CYS A 45 6.78 -0.18 26.80
C CYS A 45 6.54 -1.53 26.09
N PRO A 46 6.93 -2.66 26.72
CA PRO A 46 6.89 -3.99 26.09
C PRO A 46 5.49 -4.47 25.71
N GLU A 47 4.45 -3.92 26.34
CA GLU A 47 3.04 -4.19 26.04
C GLU A 47 2.54 -3.51 24.75
N ASN A 48 3.27 -2.53 24.23
CA ASN A 48 2.89 -1.84 23.00
C ASN A 48 3.41 -2.58 21.76
N VAL A 49 2.59 -3.53 21.28
CA VAL A 49 2.88 -4.37 20.12
C VAL A 49 3.19 -3.55 18.86
N ALA A 50 2.63 -2.33 18.73
CA ALA A 50 2.87 -1.48 17.56
C ALA A 50 4.35 -1.14 17.36
N TYR A 51 5.12 -0.96 18.45
CA TYR A 51 6.56 -0.69 18.32
C TYR A 51 7.34 -1.88 17.77
N ILE A 52 6.87 -3.11 18.00
CA ILE A 52 7.45 -4.31 17.40
C ILE A 52 7.10 -4.36 15.91
N SER A 53 5.84 -4.06 15.56
CA SER A 53 5.39 -4.01 14.16
C SER A 53 6.16 -2.97 13.35
N TRP A 54 6.25 -1.74 13.85
CA TRP A 54 7.00 -0.68 13.16
C TRP A 54 8.48 -1.02 13.01
N GLN A 55 9.08 -1.68 14.00
CA GLN A 55 10.48 -2.10 13.88
C GLN A 55 10.64 -3.18 12.81
N ALA A 56 9.67 -4.08 12.67
CA ALA A 56 9.62 -5.06 11.59
C ALA A 56 9.56 -4.36 10.21
N GLU A 57 8.65 -3.40 10.06
CA GLU A 57 8.52 -2.59 8.84
C GLU A 57 9.85 -1.91 8.46
N TYR A 58 10.53 -1.29 9.42
CA TYR A 58 11.83 -0.66 9.13
C TYR A 58 12.95 -1.67 8.81
N TYR A 59 12.98 -2.85 9.46
CA TYR A 59 13.91 -3.90 9.05
C TYR A 59 13.61 -4.39 7.63
N HIS A 60 12.33 -4.46 7.26
CA HIS A 60 11.89 -4.89 5.96
C HIS A 60 12.28 -3.87 4.89
N LEU A 61 12.00 -2.58 5.11
CA LEU A 61 12.44 -1.46 4.27
C LEU A 61 13.98 -1.37 4.12
N ASP A 62 14.72 -1.78 5.15
CA ASP A 62 16.19 -1.88 5.13
C ASP A 62 16.72 -3.17 4.47
N GLY A 63 15.84 -4.01 3.90
CA GLY A 63 16.21 -5.30 3.28
C GLY A 63 16.63 -6.40 4.27
N ASN A 64 16.49 -6.17 5.58
CA ASN A 64 16.83 -7.13 6.62
C ASN A 64 15.67 -8.11 6.90
N LEU A 65 15.31 -8.87 5.86
CA LEU A 65 14.10 -9.71 5.83
C LEU A 65 14.06 -10.74 6.97
N ARG A 66 15.21 -11.26 7.39
CA ARG A 66 15.28 -12.22 8.50
C ARG A 66 14.84 -11.58 9.82
N ARG A 67 15.39 -10.39 10.14
CA ARG A 67 15.04 -9.68 11.38
C ARG A 67 13.62 -9.15 11.32
N SER A 68 13.17 -8.70 10.14
CA SER A 68 11.77 -8.37 9.90
C SER A 68 10.85 -9.54 10.25
N GLY A 69 11.06 -10.71 9.64
CA GLY A 69 10.23 -11.90 9.91
C GLY A 69 10.31 -12.41 11.35
N GLU A 70 11.41 -12.17 12.07
CA GLU A 70 11.48 -12.41 13.52
C GLU A 70 10.58 -11.45 14.31
N GLN A 71 10.61 -10.15 13.99
CA GLN A 71 9.76 -9.17 14.65
C GLN A 71 8.27 -9.39 14.32
N TYR A 72 7.90 -9.63 13.07
CA TYR A 72 6.50 -9.93 12.70
C TYR A 72 5.97 -11.21 13.37
N ARG A 73 6.78 -12.27 13.48
CA ARG A 73 6.39 -13.44 14.27
C ARG A 73 6.20 -13.11 15.75
N SER A 74 7.00 -12.19 16.29
CA SER A 74 6.80 -11.70 17.66
C SER A 74 5.50 -10.91 17.80
N VAL A 75 5.13 -10.09 16.80
CA VAL A 75 3.83 -9.40 16.74
C VAL A 75 2.70 -10.41 16.82
N LEU A 76 2.67 -11.41 15.92
CA LEU A 76 1.61 -12.41 15.87
C LEU A 76 1.61 -13.38 17.08
N LYS A 77 2.71 -13.46 17.84
CA LYS A 77 2.72 -14.19 19.11
C LYS A 77 2.03 -13.40 20.22
N GLN A 78 2.13 -12.08 20.21
CA GLN A 78 1.54 -11.21 21.24
C GLN A 78 0.10 -10.84 20.92
N ASP A 79 -0.22 -10.61 19.65
CA ASP A 79 -1.55 -10.31 19.15
C ASP A 79 -1.83 -11.17 17.90
N PRO A 80 -2.25 -12.44 18.11
CA PRO A 80 -2.41 -13.41 17.04
C PRO A 80 -3.55 -13.05 16.09
N GLN A 81 -3.46 -13.55 14.87
CA GLN A 81 -4.59 -13.51 13.94
C GLN A 81 -5.83 -14.16 14.55
N MET A 82 -6.99 -13.62 14.19
CA MET A 82 -8.28 -14.17 14.55
C MET A 82 -8.79 -15.07 13.42
N GLU A 83 -9.57 -16.09 13.78
CA GLU A 83 -10.33 -16.85 12.80
C GLU A 83 -11.40 -15.97 12.17
N LEU A 84 -11.57 -16.09 10.86
CA LEU A 84 -12.67 -15.47 10.14
C LEU A 84 -13.95 -16.29 10.36
N SER A 85 -15.05 -15.60 10.61
CA SER A 85 -16.39 -16.21 10.54
C SER A 85 -16.85 -16.37 9.09
N ASP A 86 -17.79 -17.28 8.85
CA ASP A 86 -18.45 -17.44 7.53
C ASP A 86 -19.04 -16.12 7.02
N GLN A 87 -19.56 -15.32 7.95
CA GLN A 87 -20.07 -13.99 7.66
C GLN A 87 -18.96 -13.07 7.13
N GLU A 88 -17.81 -13.02 7.77
CA GLU A 88 -16.70 -12.16 7.34
C GLU A 88 -16.12 -12.63 6.01
N ILE A 89 -15.99 -13.93 5.79
CA ILE A 89 -15.61 -14.50 4.48
C ILE A 89 -16.60 -14.07 3.40
N ARG A 90 -17.91 -14.14 3.68
CA ARG A 90 -18.95 -13.67 2.76
C ARG A 90 -18.81 -12.17 2.47
N LEU A 91 -18.54 -11.35 3.47
CA LEU A 91 -18.38 -9.90 3.30
C LEU A 91 -17.11 -9.54 2.52
N ILE A 92 -15.99 -10.23 2.76
CA ILE A 92 -14.77 -10.11 1.96
C ILE A 92 -15.09 -10.37 0.47
N LYS A 93 -15.80 -11.46 0.17
CA LYS A 93 -16.17 -11.76 -1.22
C LYS A 93 -17.14 -10.73 -1.81
N LYS A 94 -18.15 -10.33 -1.03
CA LYS A 94 -19.18 -9.37 -1.44
C LYS A 94 -18.60 -7.99 -1.78
N PHE A 95 -17.64 -7.53 -0.98
CA PHE A 95 -17.02 -6.21 -1.13
C PHE A 95 -15.69 -6.23 -1.88
N CYS A 96 -15.31 -7.38 -2.44
CA CYS A 96 -14.09 -7.52 -3.23
C CYS A 96 -14.14 -6.55 -4.43
N PRO A 97 -13.18 -5.63 -4.59
CA PRO A 97 -13.20 -4.68 -5.69
C PRO A 97 -13.08 -5.40 -7.04
N MET A 98 -13.52 -4.73 -8.11
CA MET A 98 -13.22 -5.09 -9.50
C MET A 98 -12.08 -4.19 -9.98
N LEU A 99 -11.05 -4.77 -10.59
CA LEU A 99 -9.95 -4.02 -11.15
C LEU A 99 -10.19 -3.79 -12.64
N HIS A 100 -9.77 -2.62 -13.11
CA HIS A 100 -9.92 -2.17 -14.48
C HIS A 100 -8.55 -1.68 -14.95
N ILE A 101 -7.90 -2.46 -15.81
CA ILE A 101 -6.56 -2.20 -16.34
C ILE A 101 -6.65 -1.70 -17.79
N THR A 102 -5.54 -1.20 -18.31
CA THR A 102 -5.43 -0.89 -19.74
C THR A 102 -5.19 -2.15 -20.55
N ALA A 103 -5.52 -2.13 -21.86
CA ALA A 103 -5.32 -3.27 -22.73
C ALA A 103 -3.85 -3.68 -22.95
N GLN A 104 -2.92 -2.77 -22.63
CA GLN A 104 -1.49 -2.99 -22.81
C GLN A 104 -0.77 -3.33 -21.49
N GLU A 105 -1.48 -3.50 -20.37
CA GLU A 105 -0.85 -3.85 -19.08
C GLU A 105 0.10 -5.04 -19.26
N CYS A 106 1.33 -4.85 -18.79
CA CYS A 106 2.45 -5.74 -19.04
C CYS A 106 2.84 -6.57 -17.81
N PHE A 107 2.42 -6.17 -16.61
CA PHE A 107 2.65 -6.91 -15.38
C PHE A 107 1.37 -7.61 -14.94
N PRO A 108 1.35 -8.95 -14.85
CA PRO A 108 0.20 -9.67 -14.36
C PRO A 108 0.03 -9.48 -12.84
N LEU A 109 -1.24 -9.53 -12.39
CA LEU A 109 -1.58 -9.69 -10.99
C LEU A 109 -1.20 -11.11 -10.54
N MET A 110 -0.28 -11.22 -9.58
CA MET A 110 0.25 -12.50 -9.11
C MET A 110 -0.59 -13.07 -7.97
N ASP A 111 -0.86 -12.27 -6.96
CA ASP A 111 -1.60 -12.66 -5.77
C ASP A 111 -2.53 -11.54 -5.30
N VAL A 112 -3.59 -11.94 -4.61
CA VAL A 112 -4.54 -11.06 -3.93
C VAL A 112 -4.72 -11.57 -2.51
N VAL A 113 -4.61 -10.69 -1.54
CA VAL A 113 -4.82 -11.01 -0.13
C VAL A 113 -5.85 -10.07 0.45
N ALA A 114 -6.89 -10.62 1.06
CA ALA A 114 -7.90 -9.83 1.76
C ALA A 114 -7.72 -9.95 3.27
N ILE A 115 -7.66 -8.81 3.96
CA ILE A 115 -7.46 -8.74 5.41
C ILE A 115 -8.59 -7.92 6.02
N HIS A 116 -9.39 -8.58 6.85
CA HIS A 116 -10.47 -7.95 7.61
C HIS A 116 -9.92 -7.32 8.89
N HIS A 117 -10.26 -6.05 9.13
CA HIS A 117 -9.86 -5.37 10.36
C HIS A 117 -10.65 -5.90 11.56
N PRO A 118 -10.01 -6.33 12.66
CA PRO A 118 -10.68 -7.12 13.69
C PRO A 118 -11.78 -6.38 14.47
N THR A 119 -11.72 -5.05 14.50
CA THR A 119 -12.67 -4.22 15.28
C THR A 119 -13.35 -3.12 14.46
N LEU A 120 -13.07 -2.99 13.17
CA LEU A 120 -13.62 -1.95 12.30
C LEU A 120 -14.28 -2.64 11.12
N PRO A 121 -15.39 -2.10 10.57
CA PRO A 121 -16.01 -2.65 9.37
C PRO A 121 -15.21 -2.21 8.13
N LEU A 122 -13.97 -2.68 8.06
CA LEU A 122 -12.96 -2.28 7.10
C LEU A 122 -12.24 -3.53 6.59
N ILE A 123 -12.06 -3.63 5.28
CA ILE A 123 -11.31 -4.72 4.64
C ILE A 123 -10.21 -4.09 3.79
N GLY A 124 -8.96 -4.51 4.01
CA GLY A 124 -7.84 -4.23 3.12
C GLY A 124 -7.70 -5.32 2.06
N TYR A 125 -7.57 -4.93 0.80
CA TYR A 125 -7.22 -5.80 -0.31
C TYR A 125 -5.82 -5.41 -0.78
N HIS A 126 -4.89 -6.34 -0.62
CA HIS A 126 -3.50 -6.20 -1.02
C HIS A 126 -3.32 -6.90 -2.37
N LEU A 127 -2.86 -6.15 -3.35
CA LEU A 127 -2.63 -6.59 -4.72
C LEU A 127 -1.13 -6.68 -4.97
N PHE A 128 -0.67 -7.79 -5.54
CA PHE A 128 0.74 -8.01 -5.84
C PHE A 128 0.93 -8.17 -7.35
N TRP A 129 1.36 -7.11 -8.02
CA TRP A 129 1.67 -7.09 -9.44
C TRP A 129 3.11 -7.56 -9.67
N ALA A 130 3.39 -8.14 -10.84
CA ALA A 130 4.69 -8.76 -11.09
C ALA A 130 5.89 -7.81 -10.93
N ASP A 131 5.75 -6.52 -11.22
CA ASP A 131 6.83 -5.54 -11.08
C ASP A 131 6.29 -4.09 -11.15
N ASP A 132 7.16 -3.07 -11.05
CA ASP A 132 6.88 -1.67 -11.39
C ASP A 132 7.81 -1.23 -12.53
N TYR A 133 7.21 -0.67 -13.59
CA TYR A 133 7.90 -0.26 -14.80
C TYR A 133 9.06 0.71 -14.56
N ASP A 134 9.00 1.53 -13.52
CA ASP A 134 10.04 2.49 -13.19
C ASP A 134 11.12 1.92 -12.24
N TYR A 135 10.92 0.76 -11.62
CA TYR A 135 11.83 0.27 -10.57
C TYR A 135 12.47 -1.10 -10.87
N PRO A 136 13.12 -1.28 -12.04
CA PRO A 136 13.78 -2.56 -12.36
C PRO A 136 15.00 -2.90 -11.48
N ASP A 137 15.38 -2.01 -10.58
CA ASP A 137 16.61 -2.00 -9.79
C ASP A 137 16.38 -1.85 -8.27
N ASP A 138 15.12 -1.89 -7.80
CA ASP A 138 14.81 -1.84 -6.36
C ASP A 138 14.90 -3.21 -5.66
N PHE A 139 15.07 -4.29 -6.45
CA PHE A 139 15.15 -5.69 -6.01
C PHE A 139 13.88 -6.21 -5.33
N GLU A 140 12.76 -5.49 -5.47
CA GLU A 140 11.47 -5.98 -5.03
C GLU A 140 10.92 -6.95 -6.10
N PRO A 141 10.41 -8.12 -5.71
CA PRO A 141 9.93 -9.12 -6.66
C PRO A 141 8.51 -8.85 -7.16
N CYS A 142 7.88 -7.78 -6.68
CA CYS A 142 6.52 -7.38 -6.99
C CYS A 142 6.27 -5.92 -6.62
N ASP A 143 5.32 -5.31 -7.31
CA ASP A 143 4.70 -4.07 -6.85
C ASP A 143 3.47 -4.39 -5.98
N HIS A 144 3.42 -3.81 -4.78
CA HIS A 144 2.41 -4.12 -3.77
C HIS A 144 1.44 -2.96 -3.63
N GLU A 145 0.20 -3.08 -4.09
CA GLU A 145 -0.83 -2.04 -4.02
C GLU A 145 -1.93 -2.34 -3.00
N GLU A 146 -2.56 -1.30 -2.45
CA GLU A 146 -3.54 -1.44 -1.36
C GLU A 146 -4.85 -0.72 -1.66
N ILE A 147 -5.96 -1.39 -1.41
CA ILE A 147 -7.33 -0.84 -1.47
C ILE A 147 -8.01 -1.13 -0.15
N TRP A 148 -8.70 -0.15 0.42
CA TRP A 148 -9.51 -0.35 1.62
C TRP A 148 -10.98 -0.05 1.36
N ILE A 149 -11.84 -0.97 1.78
CA ILE A 149 -13.29 -0.86 1.66
C ILE A 149 -13.90 -0.82 3.05
N GLU A 150 -14.48 0.33 3.39
CA GLU A 150 -15.32 0.48 4.58
C GLU A 150 -16.77 0.20 4.23
N TYR A 151 -17.49 -0.44 5.15
CA TYR A 151 -18.87 -0.81 4.95
C TYR A 151 -19.73 -0.61 6.21
N ASN A 152 -21.04 -0.55 6.03
CA ASN A 152 -22.00 -0.62 7.13
C ASN A 152 -22.27 -2.10 7.47
N PRO A 153 -21.94 -2.61 8.67
CA PRO A 153 -22.13 -4.02 8.99
C PRO A 153 -23.58 -4.44 9.21
N GLY A 154 -24.49 -3.50 9.51
CA GLY A 154 -25.91 -3.79 9.72
C GLY A 154 -26.69 -3.89 8.41
N GLU A 155 -26.43 -2.98 7.47
CA GLU A 155 -27.12 -2.91 6.17
C GLU A 155 -26.30 -3.52 5.02
N GLU A 156 -25.03 -3.85 5.28
CA GLU A 156 -24.08 -4.46 4.36
C GLU A 156 -23.93 -3.72 3.01
N TYR A 157 -23.65 -2.42 3.08
CA TYR A 157 -23.30 -1.61 1.92
C TYR A 157 -21.98 -0.85 2.11
N VAL A 158 -21.29 -0.55 1.02
CA VAL A 158 -20.04 0.22 1.02
C VAL A 158 -20.28 1.67 1.41
N THR A 159 -19.59 2.14 2.46
CA THR A 159 -19.65 3.51 2.96
C THR A 159 -18.49 4.35 2.44
N ARG A 160 -17.29 3.76 2.29
CA ARG A 160 -16.09 4.47 1.85
C ARG A 160 -15.17 3.55 1.06
N VAL A 161 -14.57 4.09 0.00
CA VAL A 161 -13.54 3.43 -0.82
C VAL A 161 -12.28 4.28 -0.76
N MET A 162 -11.18 3.64 -0.42
CA MET A 162 -9.86 4.24 -0.34
C MET A 162 -8.88 3.39 -1.15
N SER A 163 -7.86 4.02 -1.73
CA SER A 163 -6.78 3.32 -2.42
C SER A 163 -5.46 4.00 -2.20
N PHE A 164 -4.39 3.23 -2.28
CA PHE A 164 -3.04 3.73 -2.39
C PHE A 164 -2.78 4.22 -3.82
N PHE A 165 -2.29 5.45 -3.95
CA PHE A 165 -1.93 6.07 -5.22
C PHE A 165 -0.60 6.80 -5.03
N HIS A 166 0.49 6.20 -5.53
CA HIS A 166 1.85 6.77 -5.51
C HIS A 166 2.25 7.37 -4.14
N SER A 167 2.33 6.53 -3.12
CA SER A 167 2.71 6.89 -1.73
C SER A 167 1.62 7.54 -0.87
N ARG A 168 0.37 7.56 -1.32
CA ARG A 168 -0.70 8.37 -0.71
C ARG A 168 -2.01 7.62 -0.67
N VAL A 169 -2.88 7.96 0.28
CA VAL A 169 -4.23 7.42 0.32
C VAL A 169 -5.21 8.42 -0.26
N ILE A 170 -5.84 8.06 -1.38
CA ILE A 170 -6.96 8.82 -1.94
C ILE A 170 -8.29 8.16 -1.53
N GLN A 171 -9.36 8.96 -1.47
CA GLN A 171 -10.70 8.48 -1.17
C GLN A 171 -11.75 9.22 -2.01
N SER A 172 -12.88 8.58 -2.28
CA SER A 172 -13.93 9.13 -3.13
C SER A 172 -15.33 8.70 -2.71
N GLU A 173 -16.21 9.67 -2.45
CA GLU A 173 -17.64 9.41 -2.25
C GLU A 173 -18.28 8.81 -3.51
N ALA A 174 -17.89 9.30 -4.69
CA ALA A 174 -18.38 8.78 -5.97
C ALA A 174 -17.97 7.31 -6.19
N ALA A 175 -16.84 6.87 -5.63
CA ALA A 175 -16.44 5.46 -5.71
C ALA A 175 -17.29 4.57 -4.79
N ALA A 176 -17.71 5.06 -3.62
CA ALA A 176 -18.65 4.34 -2.76
C ALA A 176 -20.05 4.25 -3.42
N GLU A 177 -20.50 5.30 -4.09
CA GLU A 177 -21.72 5.28 -4.90
C GLU A 177 -21.63 4.30 -6.08
N GLU A 178 -20.52 4.33 -6.82
CA GLU A 178 -20.25 3.39 -7.91
C GLU A 178 -20.27 1.94 -7.40
N ALA A 179 -19.65 1.66 -6.25
CA ALA A 179 -19.68 0.35 -5.63
C ALA A 179 -21.12 -0.10 -5.32
N ARG A 180 -21.94 0.76 -4.71
CA ARG A 180 -23.34 0.44 -4.39
C ARG A 180 -24.17 0.13 -5.63
N ASN A 181 -23.91 0.84 -6.73
CA ASN A 181 -24.58 0.61 -8.02
C ASN A 181 -24.09 -0.68 -8.72
N ASN A 182 -22.88 -1.15 -8.37
CA ASN A 182 -22.24 -2.33 -8.96
C ASN A 182 -22.24 -3.53 -7.99
N GLY A 183 -23.36 -3.77 -7.31
CA GLY A 183 -23.50 -4.95 -6.44
C GLY A 183 -22.60 -4.93 -5.21
N GLN A 184 -22.24 -3.74 -4.72
CA GLN A 184 -21.32 -3.49 -3.61
C GLN A 184 -19.83 -3.71 -3.92
N ARG A 185 -19.47 -3.84 -5.20
CA ARG A 185 -18.08 -4.00 -5.63
C ARG A 185 -17.55 -2.69 -6.20
N ALA A 186 -16.58 -2.09 -5.51
CA ALA A 186 -15.92 -0.88 -6.00
C ALA A 186 -15.15 -1.17 -7.29
N VAL A 187 -15.12 -0.23 -8.23
CA VAL A 187 -14.30 -0.32 -9.44
C VAL A 187 -13.04 0.51 -9.25
N ILE A 188 -11.88 -0.14 -9.39
CA ILE A 188 -10.56 0.46 -9.21
C ILE A 188 -9.86 0.46 -10.56
N ARG A 189 -9.42 1.63 -11.00
CA ARG A 189 -8.70 1.80 -12.27
C ARG A 189 -7.21 1.77 -11.98
N VAL A 190 -6.48 0.87 -12.62
CA VAL A 190 -5.08 0.62 -12.29
C VAL A 190 -4.22 1.19 -13.40
N GLU A 191 -3.34 2.12 -13.03
CA GLU A 191 -2.41 2.76 -13.95
C GLU A 191 -1.46 1.74 -14.58
N TRP A 192 -1.24 1.88 -15.89
CA TRP A 192 -0.36 0.97 -16.63
C TRP A 192 1.05 0.94 -16.06
N GLY A 193 1.57 -0.26 -15.79
CA GLY A 193 2.97 -0.52 -15.45
C GLY A 193 3.42 -0.02 -14.07
N LYS A 194 2.76 0.96 -13.47
CA LYS A 194 3.06 1.53 -12.15
C LYS A 194 1.99 1.30 -11.10
N HIS A 195 0.86 0.75 -11.53
CA HIS A 195 -0.27 0.27 -10.73
C HIS A 195 -0.91 1.25 -9.73
N GLY A 196 -0.69 2.56 -9.88
CA GLY A 196 -1.42 3.57 -9.12
C GLY A 196 -2.93 3.34 -9.21
N SER A 197 -3.57 3.11 -8.06
CA SER A 197 -4.98 2.72 -7.98
C SER A 197 -5.90 3.93 -7.89
N LEU A 198 -6.61 4.22 -8.98
CA LEU A 198 -7.50 5.36 -9.14
C LEU A 198 -8.96 5.02 -8.79
N LEU A 199 -9.63 5.99 -8.18
CA LEU A 199 -11.04 5.91 -7.77
C LEU A 199 -11.96 6.66 -8.74
N LYS A 200 -13.26 6.36 -8.71
CA LYS A 200 -14.25 7.12 -9.49
C LYS A 200 -14.15 8.62 -9.22
N GLY A 201 -14.11 9.42 -10.29
CA GLY A 201 -14.02 10.87 -10.21
C GLY A 201 -12.57 11.39 -10.07
N TRP A 202 -11.58 10.52 -10.24
CA TRP A 202 -10.15 10.87 -10.19
C TRP A 202 -9.79 12.05 -11.09
N GLU A 203 -10.51 12.28 -12.19
CA GLU A 203 -10.28 13.36 -13.15
C GLU A 203 -10.37 14.75 -12.49
N GLY A 204 -11.18 14.88 -11.44
CA GLY A 204 -11.34 16.10 -10.66
C GLY A 204 -10.62 16.10 -9.31
N MET A 205 -9.84 15.06 -9.01
CA MET A 205 -9.12 14.94 -7.75
C MET A 205 -7.73 15.56 -7.80
N THR A 206 -7.19 15.81 -6.62
CA THR A 206 -5.80 16.24 -6.41
C THR A 206 -5.11 15.25 -5.49
N GLU A 207 -3.81 15.06 -5.69
CA GLU A 207 -2.97 14.29 -4.78
C GLU A 207 -2.87 15.04 -3.44
N PRO A 208 -3.22 14.42 -2.29
CA PRO A 208 -3.38 15.11 -1.01
C PRO A 208 -2.19 15.94 -0.52
N LEU A 209 -0.95 15.51 -0.78
CA LEU A 209 0.25 16.16 -0.25
C LEU A 209 0.74 17.33 -1.11
N THR A 210 0.83 17.13 -2.42
CA THR A 210 1.36 18.14 -3.35
C THR A 210 0.28 19.04 -3.92
N GLY A 211 -1.00 18.65 -3.82
CA GLY A 211 -2.13 19.36 -4.42
C GLY A 211 -2.15 19.29 -5.95
N VAL A 212 -1.28 18.48 -6.57
CA VAL A 212 -1.23 18.32 -8.03
C VAL A 212 -2.49 17.59 -8.49
N PRO A 213 -3.20 18.08 -9.53
CA PRO A 213 -4.32 17.36 -10.11
C PRO A 213 -3.91 15.98 -10.61
N ILE A 214 -4.70 14.95 -10.30
CA ILE A 214 -4.40 13.57 -10.72
C ILE A 214 -4.33 13.47 -12.25
N MET A 215 -5.17 14.22 -12.98
CA MET A 215 -5.08 14.32 -14.43
C MET A 215 -3.71 14.80 -14.93
N ASP A 216 -3.11 15.79 -14.26
CA ASP A 216 -1.78 16.29 -14.63
C ASP A 216 -0.68 15.30 -14.23
N TRP A 217 -0.89 14.56 -13.14
CA TRP A 217 -0.02 13.44 -12.76
C TRP A 217 -0.01 12.37 -13.84
N LEU A 218 -1.18 11.86 -14.24
CA LEU A 218 -1.28 10.81 -15.27
C LEU A 218 -0.72 11.25 -16.62
N LYS A 219 -0.89 12.51 -17.03
CA LYS A 219 -0.26 13.02 -18.26
C LYS A 219 1.26 12.97 -18.18
N LYS A 220 1.84 13.39 -17.06
CA LYS A 220 3.29 13.33 -16.83
C LYS A 220 3.78 11.89 -16.80
N THR A 221 3.06 11.00 -16.13
CA THR A 221 3.41 9.59 -16.09
C THR A 221 3.32 8.97 -17.48
N TYR A 222 2.24 9.23 -18.21
CA TYR A 222 2.08 8.81 -19.60
C TYR A 222 3.25 9.26 -20.47
N ASP A 223 3.62 10.55 -20.43
CA ASP A 223 4.76 11.07 -21.19
C ASP A 223 6.07 10.37 -20.79
N HIS A 224 6.22 10.09 -19.49
CA HIS A 224 7.39 9.40 -18.94
C HIS A 224 7.50 7.96 -19.43
N VAL A 225 6.45 7.16 -19.27
CA VAL A 225 6.44 5.75 -19.67
C VAL A 225 6.40 5.58 -21.19
N SER A 226 5.82 6.53 -21.91
CA SER A 226 5.88 6.60 -23.39
C SER A 226 7.27 6.96 -23.91
N SER A 227 8.16 7.43 -23.02
CA SER A 227 9.57 7.71 -23.30
C SER A 227 10.52 6.65 -22.72
N GLY A 228 9.99 5.50 -22.27
CA GLY A 228 10.76 4.37 -21.73
C GLY A 228 10.92 4.34 -20.20
N GLY A 229 10.33 5.31 -19.49
CA GLY A 229 10.32 5.37 -18.03
C GLY A 229 11.72 5.56 -17.41
N ARG A 230 11.86 5.23 -16.14
CA ARG A 230 13.13 5.29 -15.40
C ARG A 230 14.06 4.13 -15.79
N GLU A 231 15.38 4.35 -15.77
CA GLU A 231 16.38 3.31 -16.09
C GLU A 231 16.09 2.53 -17.38
N ALA A 232 15.73 3.21 -18.48
CA ALA A 232 15.31 2.59 -19.75
C ALA A 232 16.32 1.57 -20.32
N ALA A 233 17.61 1.73 -20.03
CA ALA A 233 18.68 0.83 -20.47
C ALA A 233 18.97 -0.33 -19.50
N HIS A 234 18.20 -0.47 -18.41
CA HIS A 234 18.43 -1.51 -17.41
C HIS A 234 18.31 -2.92 -18.03
N PRO A 235 19.21 -3.86 -17.70
CA PRO A 235 19.21 -5.19 -18.33
C PRO A 235 17.91 -5.99 -18.18
N LEU A 236 17.12 -5.76 -17.13
CA LEU A 236 15.82 -6.45 -16.96
C LEU A 236 14.75 -5.93 -17.93
N LYS A 237 14.78 -4.65 -18.31
CA LYS A 237 13.80 -4.04 -19.23
C LYS A 237 13.81 -4.66 -20.63
N ARG A 238 14.85 -5.41 -21.00
CA ARG A 238 14.86 -6.21 -22.25
C ARG A 238 13.75 -7.28 -22.31
N PHE A 239 13.15 -7.62 -21.18
CA PHE A 239 12.03 -8.55 -21.07
C PHE A 239 10.68 -7.84 -20.89
N TRP A 240 10.67 -6.51 -20.84
CA TRP A 240 9.48 -5.67 -20.70
C TRP A 240 9.21 -4.93 -22.02
N PRO A 241 8.04 -4.30 -22.19
CA PRO A 241 7.85 -3.35 -23.26
C PRO A 241 8.86 -2.20 -23.19
N GLU A 242 9.39 -1.77 -24.34
CA GLU A 242 10.35 -0.66 -24.41
C GLU A 242 9.76 0.66 -23.92
N GLN A 243 8.45 0.84 -24.08
CA GLN A 243 7.66 1.99 -23.66
C GLN A 243 6.16 1.67 -23.77
N TYR A 244 5.32 2.53 -23.23
CA TYR A 244 3.90 2.55 -23.61
C TYR A 244 3.75 3.07 -25.05
N THR A 245 2.90 2.43 -25.87
CA THR A 245 2.77 2.76 -27.30
C THR A 245 1.41 3.31 -27.71
N GLY A 246 0.43 3.28 -26.81
CA GLY A 246 -0.91 3.82 -27.05
C GLY A 246 -0.98 5.33 -26.90
N THR A 247 -2.16 5.90 -27.18
CA THR A 247 -2.46 7.31 -26.89
C THR A 247 -2.78 7.53 -25.40
N PHE A 248 -2.84 8.79 -24.96
CA PHE A 248 -3.25 9.12 -23.59
C PHE A 248 -4.70 8.68 -23.30
N GLU A 249 -5.58 8.72 -24.31
CA GLU A 249 -6.94 8.20 -24.20
C GLU A 249 -6.93 6.70 -23.93
N GLU A 250 -6.10 5.93 -24.63
CA GLU A 250 -5.95 4.49 -24.39
C GLU A 250 -5.30 4.20 -23.02
N TYR A 251 -4.37 5.05 -22.58
CA TYR A 251 -3.72 4.96 -21.26
C TYR A 251 -4.70 5.15 -20.10
N THR A 252 -5.80 5.87 -20.35
CA THR A 252 -6.82 6.20 -19.34
C THR A 252 -8.17 5.52 -19.58
N ASP A 253 -8.23 4.56 -20.52
CA ASP A 253 -9.47 3.87 -20.92
C ASP A 253 -9.92 2.83 -19.87
N PHE A 254 -8.98 2.16 -19.20
CA PHE A 254 -9.24 1.17 -18.14
C PHE A 254 -10.39 0.18 -18.46
N SER A 255 -10.47 -0.29 -19.70
CA SER A 255 -11.61 -1.07 -20.19
C SER A 255 -11.50 -2.57 -19.93
N ILE A 256 -10.33 -3.06 -19.52
CA ILE A 256 -10.11 -4.50 -19.32
C ILE A 256 -10.37 -4.87 -17.86
N PRO A 257 -11.42 -5.66 -17.57
CA PRO A 257 -11.70 -6.09 -16.20
C PRO A 257 -10.75 -7.22 -15.80
N VAL A 258 -10.29 -7.16 -14.54
CA VAL A 258 -9.63 -8.25 -13.82
C VAL A 258 -10.37 -8.41 -12.52
N ASP A 259 -10.79 -9.64 -12.20
CA ASP A 259 -11.59 -9.93 -11.00
C ASP A 259 -10.73 -10.58 -9.90
N PRO A 260 -10.29 -9.83 -8.87
CA PRO A 260 -9.55 -10.37 -7.72
C PRO A 260 -10.27 -11.48 -6.97
N LEU A 261 -11.60 -11.59 -7.11
CA LEU A 261 -12.35 -12.68 -6.51
C LEU A 261 -11.90 -14.05 -7.05
N ASP A 262 -11.48 -14.13 -8.32
CA ASP A 262 -10.96 -15.36 -8.92
C ASP A 262 -9.72 -15.86 -8.16
N TRP A 263 -8.84 -14.95 -7.73
CA TRP A 263 -7.67 -15.30 -6.90
C TRP A 263 -8.10 -15.77 -5.52
N LEU A 264 -9.01 -15.06 -4.86
CA LEU A 264 -9.50 -15.43 -3.53
C LEU A 264 -10.32 -16.74 -3.52
N GLU A 265 -10.88 -17.14 -4.66
CA GLU A 265 -11.57 -18.44 -4.81
C GLU A 265 -10.59 -19.59 -5.05
N GLN A 266 -9.54 -19.36 -5.85
CA GLN A 266 -8.53 -20.38 -6.15
C GLN A 266 -7.53 -20.57 -5.01
N LYS A 267 -7.10 -19.47 -4.40
CA LYS A 267 -6.13 -19.40 -3.31
C LYS A 267 -6.71 -18.48 -2.23
N PRO A 268 -7.48 -19.02 -1.26
CA PRO A 268 -8.24 -18.23 -0.29
C PRO A 268 -7.35 -17.57 0.77
N LEU A 269 -6.56 -16.58 0.37
CA LEU A 269 -5.73 -15.75 1.23
C LEU A 269 -6.60 -14.67 1.88
N MET A 270 -7.40 -15.11 2.86
CA MET A 270 -8.30 -14.26 3.63
C MET A 270 -7.94 -14.36 5.10
N PHE A 271 -7.71 -13.23 5.76
CA PHE A 271 -7.26 -13.18 7.16
C PHE A 271 -8.02 -12.14 7.96
N LYS A 272 -7.95 -12.24 9.30
CA LYS A 272 -8.45 -11.21 10.22
C LYS A 272 -7.37 -10.85 11.23
N THR A 273 -6.84 -9.64 11.12
CA THR A 273 -5.72 -9.17 11.97
C THR A 273 -5.61 -7.66 11.93
N ARG A 274 -4.98 -7.05 12.95
CA ARG A 274 -4.52 -5.66 12.87
C ARG A 274 -3.19 -5.52 12.12
N TRP A 275 -2.48 -6.64 11.93
CA TRP A 275 -1.08 -6.67 11.50
C TRP A 275 -0.95 -7.26 10.10
N ALA A 276 -1.36 -6.50 9.10
CA ALA A 276 -1.38 -6.92 7.69
C ALA A 276 0.01 -7.38 7.22
N ASN A 277 1.04 -6.55 7.43
CA ASN A 277 2.39 -6.85 6.96
C ASN A 277 2.96 -8.11 7.63
N ALA A 278 2.61 -8.33 8.90
CA ALA A 278 3.02 -9.53 9.62
C ALA A 278 2.45 -10.79 8.97
N ILE A 279 1.16 -10.82 8.66
CA ILE A 279 0.52 -11.96 8.00
C ILE A 279 1.03 -12.16 6.58
N LEU A 280 1.17 -11.07 5.82
CA LEU A 280 1.71 -11.09 4.46
C LEU A 280 3.09 -11.77 4.44
N GLN A 281 4.01 -11.36 5.32
CA GLN A 281 5.36 -11.91 5.35
C GLN A 281 5.47 -13.32 5.96
N THR A 282 4.68 -13.66 6.99
CA THR A 282 4.91 -14.92 7.75
C THR A 282 4.03 -16.08 7.33
N SER A 283 2.86 -15.81 6.77
CA SER A 283 1.79 -16.81 6.65
C SER A 283 1.16 -16.87 5.26
N CYS A 284 1.49 -15.92 4.38
CA CYS A 284 0.74 -15.69 3.15
C CYS A 284 1.63 -15.82 1.90
N LEU A 285 2.62 -14.94 1.77
CA LEU A 285 3.43 -14.83 0.56
C LEU A 285 4.67 -15.74 0.65
N LEU A 286 5.09 -16.26 -0.50
CA LEU A 286 6.31 -17.06 -0.64
C LEU A 286 7.49 -16.24 -1.17
N TYR A 287 7.30 -14.95 -1.37
CA TYR A 287 8.25 -13.99 -1.91
C TYR A 287 8.20 -12.69 -1.08
N ASN A 288 9.20 -11.82 -1.26
CA ASN A 288 9.25 -10.53 -0.57
C ASN A 288 8.20 -9.55 -1.13
N PHE A 289 7.95 -8.45 -0.45
CA PHE A 289 7.16 -7.34 -0.98
C PHE A 289 7.61 -6.04 -0.32
N HIS A 290 7.28 -4.89 -0.90
CA HIS A 290 7.54 -3.61 -0.25
C HIS A 290 6.46 -3.33 0.83
N PRO A 291 6.82 -3.19 2.12
CA PRO A 291 5.83 -2.96 3.17
C PRO A 291 5.26 -1.55 3.07
N LYS A 292 3.93 -1.43 3.15
CA LYS A 292 3.20 -0.15 3.23
C LYS A 292 2.56 -0.01 4.61
N MET A 293 2.02 1.17 4.94
CA MET A 293 1.33 1.30 6.23
C MET A 293 0.01 0.52 6.17
N GLU A 294 -0.19 -0.37 7.14
CA GLU A 294 -1.24 -1.42 7.07
C GLU A 294 -2.69 -0.90 6.94
N TRP A 295 -2.99 0.29 7.47
CA TRP A 295 -4.34 0.84 7.54
C TRP A 295 -4.37 2.34 7.23
N PRO A 296 -5.44 2.84 6.59
CA PRO A 296 -5.52 4.22 6.07
C PRO A 296 -5.38 5.28 7.17
N GLU A 297 -5.77 4.99 8.42
CA GLU A 297 -5.66 5.93 9.53
C GLU A 297 -4.20 6.34 9.83
N ARG A 298 -3.23 5.46 9.59
CA ARG A 298 -1.80 5.77 9.81
C ARG A 298 -1.30 6.83 8.83
N PHE A 299 -1.81 6.83 7.60
CA PHE A 299 -1.49 7.87 6.61
C PHE A 299 -2.09 9.22 7.00
N TYR A 300 -3.37 9.27 7.40
CA TYR A 300 -4.00 10.54 7.81
C TYR A 300 -3.37 11.16 9.04
N GLN A 301 -2.88 10.35 9.98
CA GLN A 301 -2.13 10.85 11.14
C GLN A 301 -0.80 11.49 10.72
N SER A 302 -0.12 10.93 9.71
CA SER A 302 1.10 11.50 9.16
C SER A 302 0.87 12.80 8.38
N GLU A 303 -0.29 12.95 7.72
CA GLU A 303 -0.65 14.17 6.97
C GLU A 303 -1.12 15.31 7.89
N ARG A 304 -1.84 15.00 8.97
CA ARG A 304 -2.35 16.00 9.93
C ARG A 304 -1.31 16.50 10.91
N ASN A 305 -0.22 15.77 11.07
CA ASN A 305 0.88 16.12 11.94
C ASN A 305 2.18 16.05 11.14
N PRO A 306 2.43 17.03 10.24
CA PRO A 306 3.71 17.08 9.52
C PRO A 306 4.91 17.31 10.46
N TYR A 307 4.62 17.58 11.75
CA TYR A 307 5.50 18.11 12.79
C TYR A 307 6.25 19.36 12.31
#